data_AF-A0A6N8AXQ8-F1
#
_entry.id   AF-A0A6N8AXQ8-F1
#
_cell.length_a   1.000
_cell.length_b   1.000
_cell.length_c   1.000
_cell.angle_alpha   90.00
_cell.angle_beta   90.00
_cell.angle_gamma   90.00
#
_symmetry.space_group_name_H-M   'P 1'
#
loop_
_entity.id
_entity.type
_entity.pdbx_description
1 polymer ?
#
loop_
_entity_poly.entity_id
_entity_poly.type
_entity_poly.pdbx_seq_one_letter_code
_entity_poly.pdbx_strand_id
1 'polypeptide(L)'
;MPPLVKIRSEREQMSAIERRIADFILDNAHLLRDYSSQQLANALGISQSSVVKFSQKLGFKGYPDLKYSVGAAVALASNGNGNVTEWPPENDPHGYLQVAEGLRRSKAAAEEETRVANPQEEVEAVIALIDAAPKVFVYGLGDDGLYAREFAMRLALLGILTVQHADPILMTANLSAARPGDVLLVFSEFGKLPQLWQLSRQFQEMGGKVVSITRHTANPLRAHADASLAICAQDPQPPVAQLLYRCSLQYLLDFVFVLLCHANSDRQRQLALNQERIQQLIDN
;
A
#
# COMPACT_ATOMS: atom_id res chain seq x y z
N MET A 1 -12.14 17.96 -5.33
CA MET A 1 -11.73 16.88 -4.39
C MET A 1 -13.00 16.20 -3.90
N PRO A 2 -13.11 14.85 -3.93
CA PRO A 2 -14.27 14.12 -3.43
C PRO A 2 -14.55 14.44 -1.95
N PRO A 3 -15.81 14.53 -1.51
CA PRO A 3 -16.16 15.02 -0.18
C PRO A 3 -15.59 14.17 0.95
N LEU A 4 -15.59 12.83 0.80
CA LEU A 4 -15.01 11.93 1.81
C LEU A 4 -13.48 12.03 1.88
N VAL A 5 -12.81 12.25 0.74
CA VAL A 5 -11.35 12.48 0.67
C VAL A 5 -10.99 13.78 1.38
N LYS A 6 -11.77 14.85 1.13
CA LYS A 6 -11.58 16.15 1.80
C LYS A 6 -11.75 16.06 3.31
N ILE A 7 -12.78 15.33 3.76
CA ILE A 7 -13.00 15.09 5.19
C ILE A 7 -11.83 14.33 5.81
N ARG A 8 -11.29 13.31 5.13
CA ARG A 8 -10.11 12.55 5.61
C ARG A 8 -8.85 13.42 5.69
N SER A 9 -8.59 14.26 4.67
CA SER A 9 -7.38 15.10 4.63
C SER A 9 -7.36 16.21 5.68
N GLU A 10 -8.52 16.78 6.02
CA GLU A 10 -8.61 17.88 6.98
C GLU A 10 -8.85 17.40 8.43
N ARG A 11 -9.07 16.09 8.63
CA ARG A 11 -9.46 15.48 9.92
C ARG A 11 -8.51 15.77 11.09
N GLU A 12 -7.21 15.81 10.83
CA GLU A 12 -6.16 16.08 11.83
C GLU A 12 -6.24 17.52 12.36
N GLN A 13 -6.76 18.46 11.57
CA GLN A 13 -6.87 19.89 11.91
C GLN A 13 -8.24 20.29 12.49
N MET A 14 -9.16 19.32 12.62
CA MET A 14 -10.50 19.53 13.15
C MET A 14 -10.53 19.59 14.68
N SER A 15 -11.40 20.45 15.22
CA SER A 15 -11.74 20.46 16.65
C SER A 15 -12.42 19.14 17.06
N ALA A 16 -12.53 18.88 18.37
CA ALA A 16 -13.14 17.65 18.87
C ALA A 16 -14.58 17.42 18.36
N ILE A 17 -15.38 18.48 18.24
CA ILE A 17 -16.75 18.40 17.73
C ILE A 17 -16.76 18.12 16.22
N GLU A 18 -15.91 18.81 15.46
CA GLU A 18 -15.79 18.62 14.01
C GLU A 18 -15.29 17.21 13.67
N ARG A 19 -14.33 16.69 14.43
CA ARG A 19 -13.81 15.33 14.26
C ARG A 19 -14.87 14.28 14.53
N ARG A 20 -15.72 14.46 15.55
CA ARG A 20 -16.86 13.55 15.80
C ARG A 20 -17.86 13.54 14.63
N ILE A 21 -18.11 14.70 14.02
CA ILE A 21 -18.97 14.78 12.82
C ILE A 21 -18.30 14.10 11.63
N ALA A 22 -17.01 14.35 11.42
CA ALA A 22 -16.22 13.73 10.36
C ALA A 22 -16.19 12.20 10.49
N ASP A 23 -15.89 11.68 11.67
CA ASP A 23 -15.84 10.24 11.95
C ASP A 23 -17.17 9.57 11.64
N PHE A 24 -18.27 10.15 12.14
CA PHE A 24 -19.59 9.63 11.85
C PHE A 24 -19.89 9.58 10.35
N ILE A 25 -19.56 10.65 9.61
CA ILE A 25 -19.78 10.72 8.16
C ILE A 25 -18.90 9.71 7.42
N LEU A 26 -17.65 9.51 7.85
CA LEU A 26 -16.72 8.57 7.21
C LEU A 26 -17.14 7.11 7.45
N ASP A 27 -17.59 6.80 8.65
CA ASP A 27 -17.99 5.43 9.04
C ASP A 27 -19.39 5.09 8.52
N ASN A 28 -20.26 6.08 8.32
CA ASN A 28 -21.68 5.89 8.01
C ASN A 28 -22.12 6.67 6.75
N ALA A 29 -21.22 6.88 5.79
CA ALA A 29 -21.47 7.71 4.60
C ALA A 29 -22.76 7.31 3.84
N HIS A 30 -23.05 6.01 3.78
CA HIS A 30 -24.22 5.45 3.12
C HIS A 30 -25.55 5.78 3.84
N LEU A 31 -25.53 5.87 5.17
CA LEU A 31 -26.71 6.22 5.96
C LEU A 31 -27.01 7.72 5.94
N LEU A 32 -26.03 8.56 5.58
CA LEU A 32 -26.16 10.02 5.64
C LEU A 32 -27.34 10.55 4.81
N ARG A 33 -27.76 9.82 3.76
CA ARG A 33 -28.96 10.15 2.96
C ARG A 33 -30.24 10.22 3.79
N ASP A 34 -30.30 9.49 4.90
CA ASP A 34 -31.52 9.36 5.69
C ASP A 34 -31.52 10.29 6.93
N TYR A 35 -30.42 11.02 7.16
CA TYR A 35 -30.29 11.98 8.26
C TYR A 35 -30.53 13.42 7.80
N SER A 36 -31.35 14.17 8.54
CA SER A 36 -31.37 15.64 8.53
C SER A 36 -30.26 16.20 9.41
N SER A 37 -29.94 17.50 9.28
CA SER A 37 -28.93 18.14 10.14
C SER A 37 -29.30 18.06 11.62
N GLN A 38 -30.60 18.09 11.94
CA GLN A 38 -31.09 17.94 13.31
C GLN A 38 -30.93 16.49 13.82
N GLN A 39 -31.25 15.49 12.98
CA GLN A 39 -31.08 14.08 13.37
C GLN A 39 -29.61 13.72 13.57
N LEU A 40 -28.72 14.22 12.70
CA LEU A 40 -27.29 14.01 12.86
C LEU A 40 -26.75 14.69 14.14
N ALA A 41 -27.22 15.91 14.41
CA ALA A 41 -26.86 16.62 15.63
C ALA A 41 -27.32 15.87 16.89
N ASN A 42 -28.56 15.36 16.89
CA ASN A 42 -29.10 14.57 17.99
C ASN A 42 -28.32 13.25 18.19
N ALA A 43 -27.99 12.53 17.11
CA ALA A 43 -27.22 11.29 17.16
C ALA A 43 -25.82 11.48 17.75
N LEU A 44 -25.23 12.66 17.53
CA LEU A 44 -23.92 13.03 18.04
C LEU A 44 -23.97 13.80 19.37
N GLY A 45 -25.16 14.14 19.89
CA GLY A 45 -25.31 14.95 21.10
C GLY A 45 -24.69 16.34 20.97
N ILE A 46 -24.85 16.98 19.81
CA ILE A 46 -24.33 18.32 19.50
C ILE A 46 -25.42 19.25 18.98
N SER A 47 -25.12 20.53 18.78
CA SER A 47 -26.07 21.49 18.21
C SER A 47 -26.23 21.33 16.70
N GLN A 48 -27.42 21.59 16.17
CA GLN A 48 -27.66 21.64 14.71
C GLN A 48 -26.75 22.67 14.01
N SER A 49 -26.50 23.80 14.69
CA SER A 49 -25.61 24.85 14.19
C SER A 49 -24.18 24.33 13.97
N SER A 50 -23.69 23.42 14.83
CA SER A 50 -22.37 22.80 14.68
C SER A 50 -22.26 21.98 13.39
N VAL A 51 -23.30 21.23 13.03
CA VAL A 51 -23.35 20.44 11.78
C VAL A 51 -23.34 21.35 10.55
N VAL A 52 -24.09 22.46 10.60
CA VAL A 52 -24.13 23.44 9.49
C VAL A 52 -22.79 24.15 9.33
N LYS A 53 -22.18 24.63 10.43
CA LYS A 53 -20.87 25.30 10.42
C LYS A 53 -19.76 24.37 9.93
N PHE A 54 -19.77 23.10 10.36
CA PHE A 54 -18.85 22.09 9.85
C PHE A 54 -18.93 21.95 8.33
N SER A 55 -20.15 21.84 7.80
CA SER A 55 -20.40 21.72 6.37
C SER A 55 -19.88 22.96 5.60
N GLN A 56 -20.09 24.15 6.16
CA GLN A 56 -19.62 25.41 5.56
C GLN A 56 -18.10 25.57 5.62
N LYS A 57 -17.46 25.16 6.71
CA LYS A 57 -16.00 25.18 6.86
C LYS A 57 -15.30 24.30 5.82
N LEU A 58 -15.92 23.16 5.49
CA LEU A 58 -15.49 22.28 4.41
C LEU A 58 -15.79 22.82 3.00
N GLY A 59 -16.33 24.04 2.88
CA GLY A 59 -16.57 24.72 1.60
C GLY A 59 -17.90 24.38 0.92
N PHE A 60 -18.86 23.78 1.64
CA PHE A 60 -20.21 23.53 1.13
C PHE A 60 -21.17 24.68 1.52
N LYS A 61 -22.27 24.86 0.79
CA LYS A 61 -23.26 25.92 1.09
C LYS A 61 -23.98 25.69 2.43
N GLY A 62 -24.01 24.45 2.91
CA GLY A 62 -24.60 24.01 4.17
C GLY A 62 -24.72 22.49 4.23
N TYR A 63 -25.36 21.96 5.27
CA TYR A 63 -25.51 20.51 5.44
C TYR A 63 -26.24 19.80 4.29
N PRO A 64 -27.32 20.34 3.70
CA PRO A 64 -27.97 19.68 2.55
C PRO A 64 -27.03 19.50 1.35
N ASP A 65 -26.13 20.46 1.12
CA ASP A 65 -25.15 20.44 0.02
C ASP A 65 -24.03 19.42 0.28
N LEU A 66 -23.53 19.36 1.53
CA LEU A 66 -22.61 18.30 1.96
C LEU A 66 -23.26 16.92 1.83
N LYS A 67 -24.49 16.75 2.33
CA LYS A 67 -25.26 15.50 2.27
C LYS A 67 -25.47 15.05 0.84
N TYR A 68 -25.85 15.96 -0.06
CA TYR A 68 -26.00 15.65 -1.48
C TYR A 68 -24.66 15.24 -2.09
N SER A 69 -23.59 15.97 -1.81
CA SER A 69 -22.25 15.66 -2.33
C SER A 69 -21.73 14.31 -1.84
N VAL A 70 -21.89 14.00 -0.55
CA VAL A 70 -21.55 12.69 0.02
C VAL A 70 -22.43 11.60 -0.57
N GLY A 71 -23.75 11.83 -0.67
CA GLY A 71 -24.68 10.88 -1.29
C GLY A 71 -24.37 10.62 -2.76
N ALA A 72 -23.97 11.64 -3.52
CA ALA A 72 -23.52 11.53 -4.89
C ALA A 72 -22.17 10.79 -4.97
N ALA A 73 -21.24 11.03 -4.05
CA ALA A 73 -19.97 10.31 -3.98
C ALA A 73 -20.16 8.83 -3.61
N VAL A 74 -21.07 8.53 -2.69
CA VAL A 74 -21.48 7.16 -2.35
C VAL A 74 -22.20 6.53 -3.53
N ALA A 75 -23.13 7.23 -4.19
CA ALA A 75 -23.83 6.73 -5.37
C ALA A 75 -22.92 6.61 -6.60
N LEU A 76 -21.88 7.43 -6.75
CA LEU A 76 -20.82 7.26 -7.75
C LEU A 76 -19.92 6.09 -7.39
N ALA A 77 -19.67 5.83 -6.10
CA ALA A 77 -19.03 4.60 -5.66
C ALA A 77 -19.93 3.36 -5.86
N SER A 78 -21.27 3.52 -5.82
CA SER A 78 -22.25 2.43 -6.02
C SER A 78 -22.65 2.21 -7.49
N ASN A 79 -22.69 3.24 -8.33
CA ASN A 79 -23.12 3.20 -9.74
C ASN A 79 -21.97 3.48 -10.73
N GLY A 80 -20.76 3.78 -10.25
CA GLY A 80 -19.59 4.06 -11.07
C GLY A 80 -18.40 3.21 -10.63
N ASN A 81 -18.30 1.98 -11.17
CA ASN A 81 -17.06 1.20 -11.24
C ASN A 81 -16.14 1.22 -9.99
N GLY A 82 -16.71 1.15 -8.79
CA GLY A 82 -15.96 1.04 -7.55
C GLY A 82 -16.14 -0.35 -6.95
N ASN A 83 -15.31 -1.30 -7.39
CA ASN A 83 -14.90 -2.52 -6.66
C ASN A 83 -15.89 -3.09 -5.63
N VAL A 84 -17.13 -3.36 -6.02
CA VAL A 84 -17.87 -4.47 -5.41
C VAL A 84 -17.95 -5.48 -6.52
N THR A 85 -17.09 -6.49 -6.44
CA THR A 85 -17.40 -7.74 -7.15
C THR A 85 -18.62 -8.28 -6.42
N GLU A 86 -19.83 -7.86 -6.78
CA GLU A 86 -21.02 -8.63 -6.43
C GLU A 86 -20.83 -9.95 -7.18
N TRP A 87 -20.64 -11.02 -6.42
CA TRP A 87 -20.47 -12.32 -7.03
C TRP A 87 -21.76 -12.61 -7.79
N PRO A 88 -21.68 -13.00 -9.07
CA PRO A 88 -22.86 -13.26 -9.85
C PRO A 88 -23.69 -14.35 -9.16
N PRO A 89 -25.03 -14.31 -9.31
CA PRO A 89 -25.90 -15.34 -8.76
C PRO A 89 -25.43 -16.73 -9.15
N GLU A 90 -25.64 -17.69 -8.26
CA GLU A 90 -25.37 -19.10 -8.55
C GLU A 90 -26.19 -19.53 -9.78
N ASN A 91 -25.51 -20.03 -10.82
CA ASN A 91 -26.05 -20.37 -12.15
C ASN A 91 -26.32 -19.19 -13.13
N ASP A 92 -25.74 -18.01 -12.94
CA ASP A 92 -25.73 -16.98 -14.00
C ASP A 92 -24.96 -17.49 -15.25
N PRO A 93 -25.59 -17.59 -16.44
CA PRO A 93 -24.91 -18.00 -17.68
C PRO A 93 -23.71 -17.14 -18.06
N HIS A 94 -23.66 -15.90 -17.57
CA HIS A 94 -22.57 -14.95 -17.78
C HIS A 94 -21.66 -14.77 -16.55
N GLY A 95 -21.92 -15.50 -15.46
CA GLY A 95 -21.22 -15.31 -14.19
C GLY A 95 -19.70 -15.51 -14.29
N TYR A 96 -19.25 -16.50 -15.07
CA TYR A 96 -17.82 -16.72 -15.30
C TYR A 96 -17.12 -15.47 -15.89
N LEU A 97 -17.69 -14.89 -16.96
CA LEU A 97 -17.10 -13.73 -17.62
C LEU A 97 -17.16 -12.48 -16.74
N GLN A 98 -18.23 -12.32 -15.95
CA GLN A 98 -18.35 -11.22 -14.99
C GLN A 98 -17.27 -11.29 -13.91
N VAL A 99 -17.02 -12.47 -13.33
CA VAL A 99 -15.95 -12.65 -12.34
C VAL A 99 -14.58 -12.39 -12.95
N ALA A 100 -14.32 -12.92 -14.15
CA ALA A 100 -13.04 -12.72 -14.83
C ALA A 100 -12.75 -11.24 -15.12
N GLU A 101 -13.72 -10.52 -15.68
CA GLU A 101 -13.58 -9.11 -16.03
C GLU A 101 -13.55 -8.21 -14.79
N GLY A 102 -14.35 -8.54 -13.76
CA GLY A 102 -14.32 -7.86 -12.47
C GLY A 102 -12.95 -7.95 -11.82
N LEU A 103 -12.39 -9.16 -11.69
CA LEU A 103 -11.05 -9.36 -11.14
C LEU A 103 -9.98 -8.64 -11.96
N ARG A 104 -10.05 -8.70 -13.30
CA ARG A 104 -9.11 -8.01 -14.19
C ARG A 104 -9.13 -6.50 -13.96
N ARG A 105 -10.32 -5.90 -13.87
CA ARG A 105 -10.48 -4.45 -13.61
C ARG A 105 -9.96 -4.07 -12.24
N SER A 106 -10.31 -4.82 -11.19
CA SER A 106 -9.86 -4.54 -9.82
C SER A 106 -8.33 -4.63 -9.70
N LYS A 107 -7.70 -5.61 -10.36
CA LYS A 107 -6.23 -5.72 -10.43
C LYS A 107 -5.59 -4.52 -11.14
N ALA A 108 -6.08 -4.17 -12.33
CA ALA A 108 -5.55 -3.04 -13.09
C ALA A 108 -5.71 -1.70 -12.33
N ALA A 109 -6.83 -1.52 -11.63
CA ALA A 109 -7.06 -0.34 -10.78
C ALA A 109 -6.09 -0.31 -9.59
N ALA A 110 -5.88 -1.43 -8.90
CA ALA A 110 -4.96 -1.52 -7.76
C ALA A 110 -3.49 -1.25 -8.17
N GLU A 111 -3.07 -1.74 -9.35
CA GLU A 111 -1.75 -1.46 -9.91
C GLU A 111 -1.58 0.03 -10.25
N GLU A 112 -2.57 0.67 -10.90
CA GLU A 112 -2.51 2.10 -11.20
C GLU A 112 -2.52 2.97 -9.92
N GLU A 113 -3.36 2.63 -8.94
CA GLU A 113 -3.35 3.31 -7.64
C GLU A 113 -2.02 3.14 -6.91
N THR A 114 -1.39 1.97 -7.03
CA THR A 114 -0.05 1.70 -6.48
C THR A 114 0.98 2.57 -7.18
N ARG A 115 0.95 2.67 -8.52
CA ARG A 115 1.83 3.57 -9.27
C ARG A 115 1.66 5.03 -8.85
N VAL A 116 0.42 5.51 -8.70
CA VAL A 116 0.14 6.89 -8.25
C VAL A 116 0.64 7.15 -6.82
N ALA A 117 0.53 6.16 -5.94
CA ALA A 117 0.95 6.28 -4.54
C ALA A 117 2.48 6.28 -4.34
N ASN A 118 3.26 6.01 -5.38
CA ASN A 118 4.73 6.02 -5.35
C ASN A 118 5.26 7.04 -6.36
N PRO A 119 5.40 8.33 -5.99
CA PRO A 119 5.86 9.36 -6.90
C PRO A 119 7.32 9.09 -7.33
N GLN A 120 7.67 9.57 -8.53
CA GLN A 120 8.96 9.29 -9.17
C GLN A 120 10.16 9.56 -8.26
N GLU A 121 10.19 10.72 -7.59
CA GLU A 121 11.30 11.12 -6.71
C GLU A 121 11.54 10.12 -5.56
N GLU A 122 10.45 9.64 -4.94
CA GLU A 122 10.54 8.66 -3.85
C GLU A 122 11.03 7.30 -4.36
N VAL A 123 10.53 6.87 -5.53
CA VAL A 123 10.98 5.62 -6.15
C VAL A 123 12.46 5.71 -6.52
N GLU A 124 12.89 6.78 -7.20
CA GLU A 124 14.29 7.00 -7.58
C GLU A 124 15.22 7.04 -6.37
N ALA A 125 14.79 7.63 -5.25
CA ALA A 125 15.54 7.58 -4.00
C ALA A 125 15.71 6.14 -3.47
N VAL A 126 14.67 5.30 -3.56
CA VAL A 126 14.77 3.88 -3.21
C VAL A 126 15.71 3.13 -4.18
N ILE A 127 15.62 3.37 -5.48
CA ILE A 127 16.54 2.77 -6.47
C ILE A 127 17.98 3.12 -6.16
N ALA A 128 18.27 4.39 -5.87
CA ALA A 128 19.61 4.86 -5.52
C ALA A 128 20.14 4.21 -4.23
N LEU A 129 19.30 4.05 -3.21
CA LEU A 129 19.66 3.33 -1.98
C LEU A 129 20.03 1.88 -2.29
N ILE A 130 19.21 1.17 -3.08
CA ILE A 130 19.44 -0.24 -3.41
C ILE A 130 20.70 -0.42 -4.27
N ASP A 131 20.91 0.41 -5.30
CA ASP A 131 22.04 0.25 -6.22
C ASP A 131 23.39 0.57 -5.56
N ALA A 132 23.42 1.52 -4.64
CA ALA A 132 24.63 1.91 -3.91
C ALA A 132 24.94 0.98 -2.72
N ALA A 133 23.99 0.15 -2.28
CA ALA A 133 24.15 -0.69 -1.10
C ALA A 133 25.22 -1.79 -1.31
N PRO A 134 26.18 -1.97 -0.38
CA PRO A 134 27.11 -3.09 -0.43
C PRO A 134 26.40 -4.45 -0.27
N LYS A 135 25.38 -4.50 0.59
CA LYS A 135 24.47 -5.64 0.75
C LYS A 135 23.03 -5.16 0.88
N VAL A 136 22.13 -5.93 0.30
CA VAL A 136 20.68 -5.74 0.43
C VAL A 136 20.09 -6.91 1.19
N PHE A 137 19.65 -6.65 2.42
CA PHE A 137 18.87 -7.58 3.21
C PHE A 137 17.42 -7.50 2.78
N VAL A 138 16.75 -8.64 2.62
CA VAL A 138 15.36 -8.69 2.18
C VAL A 138 14.58 -9.56 3.15
N TYR A 139 13.53 -9.01 3.76
CA TYR A 139 12.80 -9.71 4.81
C TYR A 139 11.29 -9.48 4.77
N GLY A 140 10.55 -10.56 4.93
CA GLY A 140 9.09 -10.58 5.03
C GLY A 140 8.66 -11.87 5.71
N LEU A 141 7.49 -11.85 6.35
CA LEU A 141 6.94 -13.01 7.08
C LEU A 141 5.68 -13.53 6.38
N GLY A 142 5.43 -14.83 6.49
CA GLY A 142 4.26 -15.46 5.86
C GLY A 142 4.26 -15.26 4.34
N ASP A 143 3.12 -14.81 3.79
CA ASP A 143 2.95 -14.58 2.36
C ASP A 143 3.91 -13.51 1.81
N ASP A 144 4.17 -12.44 2.57
CA ASP A 144 5.14 -11.40 2.19
C ASP A 144 6.55 -11.98 2.03
N GLY A 145 6.88 -13.04 2.78
CA GLY A 145 8.15 -13.75 2.69
C GLY A 145 8.38 -14.45 1.35
N LEU A 146 7.31 -14.83 0.63
CA LEU A 146 7.41 -15.43 -0.71
C LEU A 146 7.89 -14.39 -1.73
N TYR A 147 7.29 -13.20 -1.72
CA TYR A 147 7.68 -12.08 -2.57
C TYR A 147 9.06 -11.54 -2.21
N ALA A 148 9.39 -11.47 -0.92
CA ALA A 148 10.72 -11.10 -0.45
C ALA A 148 11.80 -12.05 -1.00
N ARG A 149 11.56 -13.37 -0.94
CA ARG A 149 12.49 -14.38 -1.47
C ARG A 149 12.65 -14.28 -2.99
N GLU A 150 11.54 -14.17 -3.70
CA GLU A 150 11.50 -14.01 -5.16
C GLU A 150 12.31 -12.77 -5.59
N PHE A 151 12.06 -11.64 -4.94
CA PHE A 151 12.74 -10.39 -5.23
C PHE A 151 14.24 -10.45 -4.89
N ALA A 152 14.61 -11.08 -3.76
CA ALA A 152 16.01 -11.31 -3.41
C ALA A 152 16.75 -12.11 -4.50
N MET A 153 16.12 -13.14 -5.06
CA MET A 153 16.70 -13.91 -6.18
C MET A 153 16.92 -13.03 -7.41
N ARG A 154 15.97 -12.15 -7.75
CA ARG A 154 16.11 -11.22 -8.87
C ARG A 154 17.22 -10.20 -8.67
N LEU A 155 17.33 -9.62 -7.48
CA LEU A 155 18.42 -8.71 -7.12
C LEU A 155 19.79 -9.43 -7.23
N ALA A 156 19.89 -10.69 -6.79
CA ALA A 156 21.11 -11.49 -6.94
C ALA A 156 21.51 -11.67 -8.41
N LEU A 157 20.53 -11.90 -9.30
CA LEU A 157 20.78 -11.99 -10.74
C LEU A 157 21.34 -10.67 -11.33
N LEU A 158 20.96 -9.51 -10.78
CA LEU A 158 21.55 -8.21 -11.13
C LEU A 158 22.95 -7.99 -10.55
N GLY A 159 23.54 -8.98 -9.88
CA GLY A 159 24.83 -8.87 -9.20
C GLY A 159 24.76 -8.03 -7.93
N ILE A 160 23.58 -7.85 -7.33
CA ILE A 160 23.42 -7.22 -6.02
C ILE A 160 23.60 -8.31 -4.96
N LEU A 161 24.50 -8.09 -4.00
CA LEU A 161 24.71 -9.06 -2.93
C LEU A 161 23.52 -9.05 -1.97
N THR A 162 22.69 -10.08 -2.04
CA THR A 162 21.43 -10.15 -1.30
C THR A 162 21.51 -11.14 -0.15
N VAL A 163 20.94 -10.77 0.99
CA VAL A 163 20.80 -11.64 2.16
C VAL A 163 19.33 -11.81 2.49
N GLN A 164 18.82 -13.03 2.35
CA GLN A 164 17.42 -13.36 2.63
C GLN A 164 17.36 -14.69 3.36
N HIS A 165 16.51 -14.78 4.37
CA HIS A 165 16.20 -16.05 5.01
C HIS A 165 14.74 -16.06 5.50
N ALA A 166 14.05 -17.18 5.33
CA ALA A 166 12.66 -17.33 5.78
C ALA A 166 12.56 -17.57 7.30
N ASP A 167 13.52 -18.33 7.86
CA ASP A 167 13.64 -18.55 9.30
C ASP A 167 14.05 -17.25 10.03
N PRO A 168 13.28 -16.80 11.04
CA PRO A 168 13.56 -15.57 11.79
C PRO A 168 14.86 -15.60 12.61
N ILE A 169 15.25 -16.76 13.15
CA ILE A 169 16.47 -16.90 13.94
C ILE A 169 17.69 -16.74 13.02
N LEU A 170 17.67 -17.42 11.88
CA LEU A 170 18.75 -17.31 10.89
C LEU A 170 18.80 -15.92 10.24
N MET A 171 17.64 -15.29 10.00
CA MET A 171 17.62 -13.90 9.54
C MET A 171 18.23 -12.95 10.58
N THR A 172 17.92 -13.13 11.86
CA THR A 172 18.50 -12.31 12.94
C THR A 172 20.02 -12.48 13.00
N ALA A 173 20.52 -13.73 12.87
CA ALA A 173 21.95 -14.00 12.78
C ALA A 173 22.59 -13.31 11.56
N ASN A 174 21.96 -13.35 10.40
CA ASN A 174 22.42 -12.64 9.20
C ASN A 174 22.50 -11.13 9.41
N LEU A 175 21.48 -10.54 10.05
CA LEU A 175 21.42 -9.10 10.31
C LEU A 175 22.48 -8.64 11.31
N SER A 176 22.98 -9.52 12.18
CA SER A 176 24.12 -9.19 13.06
C SER A 176 25.41 -8.86 12.27
N ALA A 177 25.48 -9.27 11.00
CA ALA A 177 26.58 -8.95 10.10
C ALA A 177 26.33 -7.70 9.24
N ALA A 178 25.26 -6.94 9.53
CA ALA A 178 24.99 -5.66 8.89
C ALA A 178 26.11 -4.65 9.16
N ARG A 179 26.33 -3.77 8.19
CA ARG A 179 27.34 -2.70 8.24
C ARG A 179 26.71 -1.38 7.80
N PRO A 180 27.32 -0.24 8.17
CA PRO A 180 26.89 1.05 7.67
C PRO A 180 26.81 1.08 6.14
N GLY A 181 25.71 1.60 5.61
CA GLY A 181 25.44 1.66 4.17
C GLY A 181 24.73 0.44 3.58
N ASP A 182 24.58 -0.66 4.32
CA ASP A 182 23.71 -1.76 3.90
C ASP A 182 22.23 -1.32 3.91
N VAL A 183 21.40 -1.94 3.07
CA VAL A 183 19.96 -1.65 2.97
C VAL A 183 19.15 -2.86 3.41
N LEU A 184 18.07 -2.65 4.14
CA LEU A 184 17.07 -3.65 4.50
C LEU A 184 15.73 -3.30 3.86
N LEU A 185 15.24 -4.19 2.99
CA LEU A 185 13.90 -4.15 2.44
C LEU A 185 12.96 -4.96 3.34
N VAL A 186 11.94 -4.32 3.92
CA VAL A 186 11.00 -4.95 4.84
C VAL A 186 9.60 -4.97 4.27
N PHE A 187 9.09 -6.17 4.02
CA PHE A 187 7.76 -6.44 3.51
C PHE A 187 6.82 -6.72 4.67
N SER A 188 5.76 -5.93 4.80
CA SER A 188 4.71 -6.17 5.78
C SER A 188 3.43 -5.48 5.35
N GLU A 189 2.46 -6.25 4.87
CA GLU A 189 1.20 -5.72 4.35
C GLU A 189 0.61 -4.63 5.24
N PHE A 190 0.46 -4.90 6.54
CA PHE A 190 -0.12 -3.93 7.47
C PHE A 190 0.92 -3.09 8.23
N GLY A 191 2.20 -3.46 8.20
CA GLY A 191 3.27 -2.76 8.92
C GLY A 191 3.11 -2.72 10.45
N LYS A 192 2.35 -3.66 11.02
CA LYS A 192 2.00 -3.71 12.46
C LYS A 192 2.75 -4.79 13.25
N LEU A 193 3.58 -5.59 12.61
CA LEU A 193 4.30 -6.69 13.26
C LEU A 193 5.44 -6.12 14.13
N PRO A 194 5.38 -6.27 15.47
CA PRO A 194 6.37 -5.65 16.36
C PRO A 194 7.80 -6.15 16.11
N GLN A 195 7.93 -7.42 15.73
CA GLN A 195 9.22 -8.05 15.43
C GLN A 195 9.92 -7.37 14.24
N LEU A 196 9.17 -7.03 13.18
CA LEU A 196 9.73 -6.33 12.01
C LEU A 196 10.12 -4.89 12.34
N TRP A 197 9.34 -4.23 13.19
CA TRP A 197 9.68 -2.88 13.68
C TRP A 197 10.94 -2.88 14.53
N GLN A 198 11.06 -3.81 15.50
CA GLN A 198 12.25 -3.94 16.35
C GLN A 198 13.51 -4.23 15.53
N LEU A 199 13.40 -5.16 14.58
CA LEU A 199 14.46 -5.55 13.68
C LEU A 199 14.91 -4.38 12.79
N SER A 200 13.96 -3.62 12.22
CA SER A 200 14.26 -2.44 11.40
C SER A 200 15.03 -1.39 12.19
N ARG A 201 14.60 -1.14 13.44
CA ARG A 201 15.28 -0.19 14.31
C ARG A 201 16.71 -0.63 14.64
N GLN A 202 16.92 -1.89 14.98
CA GLN A 202 18.26 -2.42 15.24
C GLN A 202 19.16 -2.30 14.00
N PHE A 203 18.61 -2.56 12.81
CA PHE A 203 19.34 -2.40 11.55
C PHE A 203 19.79 -0.94 11.32
N GLN A 204 18.93 0.03 11.61
CA GLN A 204 19.26 1.46 11.56
C GLN A 204 20.30 1.86 12.62
N GLU A 205 20.22 1.31 13.84
CA GLU A 205 21.20 1.54 14.91
C GLU A 205 22.62 1.07 14.50
N MET A 206 22.72 0.08 13.61
CA MET A 206 23.98 -0.37 13.00
C MET A 206 24.46 0.49 11.81
N GLY A 207 23.76 1.58 11.50
CA GLY A 207 24.06 2.48 10.38
C GLY A 207 23.52 2.03 9.03
N GLY A 208 22.68 1.00 9.00
CA GLY A 208 21.96 0.57 7.81
C GLY A 208 20.77 1.48 7.49
N LYS A 209 20.20 1.30 6.30
CA LYS A 209 19.01 2.01 5.82
C LYS A 209 17.84 1.06 5.64
N VAL A 210 16.64 1.46 6.05
CA VAL A 210 15.44 0.64 5.95
C VAL A 210 14.50 1.20 4.90
N VAL A 211 14.09 0.35 3.96
CA VAL A 211 13.01 0.62 3.01
C VAL A 211 11.82 -0.26 3.37
N SER A 212 10.69 0.36 3.71
CA SER A 212 9.46 -0.38 4.01
C SER A 212 8.59 -0.55 2.77
N ILE A 213 8.00 -1.73 2.60
CA ILE A 213 7.04 -2.04 1.54
C ILE A 213 5.78 -2.52 2.23
N THR A 214 4.77 -1.64 2.29
CA THR A 214 3.55 -1.84 3.08
C THR A 214 2.33 -1.31 2.34
N ARG A 215 1.13 -1.70 2.77
CA ARG A 215 -0.12 -1.10 2.29
C ARG A 215 -0.13 0.42 2.49
N HIS A 216 -0.81 1.15 1.62
CA HIS A 216 -0.91 2.61 1.67
C HIS A 216 -1.83 3.11 2.81
N THR A 217 -1.43 2.83 4.06
CA THR A 217 -2.06 3.27 5.30
C THR A 217 -1.00 3.79 6.28
N ALA A 218 -1.40 4.63 7.24
CA ALA A 218 -0.52 4.99 8.35
C ALA A 218 -0.19 3.74 9.17
N ASN A 219 1.10 3.43 9.31
CA ASN A 219 1.55 2.27 10.06
C ASN A 219 2.95 2.50 10.70
N PRO A 220 3.27 1.82 11.81
CA PRO A 220 4.54 2.00 12.52
C PRO A 220 5.76 1.72 11.66
N LEU A 221 5.75 0.65 10.85
CA LEU A 221 6.92 0.29 10.04
C LEU A 221 7.27 1.38 9.02
N ARG A 222 6.26 1.90 8.29
CA ARG A 222 6.45 3.01 7.35
C ARG A 222 6.95 4.28 8.04
N ALA A 223 6.36 4.63 9.19
CA ALA A 223 6.67 5.87 9.88
C ALA A 223 8.14 5.96 10.36
N HIS A 224 8.82 4.82 10.51
CA HIS A 224 10.21 4.76 10.99
C HIS A 224 11.22 4.36 9.90
N ALA A 225 10.77 4.02 8.70
CA ALA A 225 11.66 3.66 7.61
C ALA A 225 12.38 4.89 7.04
N ASP A 226 13.60 4.72 6.53
CA ASP A 226 14.34 5.79 5.85
C ASP A 226 13.70 6.14 4.48
N ALA A 227 13.08 5.15 3.84
CA ALA A 227 12.24 5.32 2.65
C ALA A 227 11.08 4.32 2.66
N SER A 228 10.06 4.56 1.84
CA SER A 228 8.93 3.64 1.77
C SER A 228 8.37 3.52 0.37
N LEU A 229 7.86 2.33 0.06
CA LEU A 229 6.99 2.09 -1.08
C LEU A 229 5.61 1.65 -0.57
N ALA A 230 4.56 2.11 -1.25
CA ALA A 230 3.17 1.93 -0.85
C ALA A 230 2.41 1.03 -1.81
N ILE A 231 1.67 0.06 -1.27
CA ILE A 231 0.77 -0.79 -2.05
C ILE A 231 -0.69 -0.37 -1.85
N CYS A 232 -1.39 -0.08 -2.93
CA CYS A 232 -2.82 0.18 -2.94
C CYS A 232 -3.57 -1.10 -3.36
N ALA A 233 -4.52 -1.54 -2.54
CA ALA A 233 -5.24 -2.79 -2.77
C ALA A 233 -6.55 -2.83 -1.99
N GLN A 234 -7.48 -1.91 -2.28
CA GLN A 234 -8.75 -1.82 -1.55
C GLN A 234 -9.82 -2.66 -2.23
N ASP A 235 -10.46 -3.53 -1.44
CA ASP A 235 -11.69 -4.21 -1.82
C ASP A 235 -12.55 -4.43 -0.56
N PRO A 236 -13.88 -4.27 -0.62
CA PRO A 236 -14.78 -4.57 0.48
C PRO A 236 -14.73 -6.04 0.93
N GLN A 237 -14.37 -6.96 0.02
CA GLN A 237 -14.21 -8.38 0.30
C GLN A 237 -12.75 -8.68 0.69
N PRO A 238 -12.48 -9.08 1.95
CA PRO A 238 -11.11 -9.32 2.41
C PRO A 238 -10.30 -10.31 1.56
N PRO A 239 -10.87 -11.44 1.07
CA PRO A 239 -10.12 -12.35 0.21
C PRO A 239 -9.67 -11.71 -1.12
N VAL A 240 -10.51 -10.86 -1.71
CA VAL A 240 -10.18 -10.15 -2.95
C VAL A 240 -9.12 -9.10 -2.67
N ALA A 241 -9.24 -8.33 -1.59
CA ALA A 241 -8.25 -7.33 -1.19
C ALA A 241 -6.84 -7.93 -1.02
N GLN A 242 -6.74 -9.17 -0.53
CA GLN A 242 -5.47 -9.91 -0.43
C GLN A 242 -4.90 -10.26 -1.82
N LEU A 243 -5.75 -10.69 -2.75
CA LEU A 243 -5.34 -10.95 -4.15
C LEU A 243 -4.87 -9.67 -4.85
N LEU A 244 -5.53 -8.55 -4.61
CA LEU A 244 -5.14 -7.25 -5.16
C LEU A 244 -3.80 -6.77 -4.58
N TYR A 245 -3.57 -6.97 -3.28
CA TYR A 245 -2.30 -6.64 -2.63
C TYR A 245 -1.15 -7.43 -3.24
N ARG A 246 -1.33 -8.75 -3.40
CA ARG A 246 -0.37 -9.66 -4.03
C ARG A 246 -0.04 -9.24 -5.47
N CYS A 247 -1.05 -8.91 -6.27
CA CYS A 247 -0.88 -8.46 -7.65
C CYS A 247 -0.08 -7.15 -7.73
N SER A 248 -0.48 -6.17 -6.92
CA SER A 248 0.12 -4.84 -6.90
C SER A 248 1.54 -4.85 -6.31
N LEU A 249 1.79 -5.72 -5.33
CA LEU A 249 3.14 -5.96 -4.79
C LEU A 249 4.05 -6.55 -5.86
N GLN A 250 3.60 -7.57 -6.60
CA GLN A 250 4.36 -8.13 -7.71
C GLN A 250 4.67 -7.09 -8.78
N TYR A 251 3.66 -6.32 -9.20
CA TYR A 251 3.82 -5.21 -10.15
C TYR A 251 4.88 -4.21 -9.69
N LEU A 252 4.81 -3.76 -8.42
CA LEU A 252 5.78 -2.81 -7.88
C LEU A 252 7.20 -3.39 -7.88
N LEU A 253 7.37 -4.66 -7.51
CA LEU A 253 8.68 -5.31 -7.50
C LEU A 253 9.25 -5.47 -8.91
N ASP A 254 8.40 -5.83 -9.88
CA ASP A 254 8.79 -5.89 -11.29
C ASP A 254 9.22 -4.50 -11.79
N PHE A 255 8.48 -3.44 -11.41
CA PHE A 255 8.80 -2.07 -11.76
C PHE A 255 10.15 -1.62 -11.16
N VAL A 256 10.38 -1.87 -9.86
CA VAL A 256 11.66 -1.58 -9.19
C VAL A 256 12.81 -2.35 -9.85
N PHE A 257 12.61 -3.64 -10.18
CA PHE A 257 13.62 -4.44 -10.88
C PHE A 257 13.97 -3.84 -12.24
N VAL A 258 12.97 -3.45 -13.04
CA VAL A 258 13.20 -2.80 -14.34
C VAL A 258 13.93 -1.48 -14.18
N LEU A 259 13.61 -0.67 -13.17
CA LEU A 259 14.32 0.58 -12.90
C LEU A 259 15.78 0.34 -12.50
N LEU A 260 16.07 -0.67 -11.67
CA LEU A 260 17.46 -1.05 -11.33
C LEU A 260 18.27 -1.42 -12.57
N CYS A 261 17.66 -2.13 -13.53
CA CYS A 261 18.30 -2.44 -14.82
C CYS A 261 18.61 -1.18 -15.64
N HIS A 262 17.73 -0.18 -15.62
CA HIS A 262 17.90 1.07 -16.39
C HIS A 262 18.84 2.07 -15.71
N ALA A 263 18.85 2.12 -14.38
CA ALA A 263 19.67 3.04 -13.61
C ALA A 263 21.18 2.78 -13.79
N ASN A 264 21.56 1.53 -14.08
CA ASN A 264 22.95 1.13 -14.22
C ASN A 264 23.10 0.06 -15.32
N SER A 265 23.69 0.44 -16.46
CA SER A 265 23.88 -0.46 -17.60
C SER A 265 24.71 -1.70 -17.29
N ASP A 266 25.55 -1.67 -16.25
CA ASP A 266 26.29 -2.87 -15.83
C ASP A 266 25.35 -3.93 -15.24
N ARG A 267 24.26 -3.54 -14.57
CA ARG A 267 23.26 -4.49 -14.02
C ARG A 267 22.62 -5.34 -15.10
N GLN A 268 22.26 -4.73 -16.23
CA GLN A 268 21.72 -5.46 -17.37
C GLN A 268 22.74 -6.44 -17.98
N ARG A 269 24.03 -6.06 -18.00
CA ARG A 269 25.12 -6.96 -18.41
C ARG A 269 25.31 -8.11 -17.41
N GLN A 270 25.32 -7.82 -16.10
CA GLN A 270 25.43 -8.84 -15.05
C GLN A 270 24.28 -9.84 -15.10
N LEU A 271 23.06 -9.37 -15.36
CA LEU A 271 21.89 -10.24 -15.52
C LEU A 271 22.12 -11.31 -16.60
N ALA A 272 22.53 -10.89 -17.79
CA ALA A 272 22.81 -11.81 -18.90
C ALA A 272 23.94 -12.79 -18.55
N LEU A 273 25.05 -12.30 -17.98
CA LEU A 273 26.20 -13.13 -17.58
C LEU A 273 25.82 -14.15 -16.50
N ASN A 274 25.04 -13.74 -15.50
CA ASN A 274 24.63 -14.62 -14.40
C ASN A 274 23.63 -15.67 -14.87
N GLN A 275 22.71 -15.33 -15.78
CA GLN A 275 21.81 -16.29 -16.40
C GLN A 275 22.56 -17.35 -17.21
N GLU A 276 23.56 -16.93 -18.00
CA GLU A 276 24.42 -17.86 -18.76
C GLU A 276 25.20 -18.80 -17.81
N ARG A 277 25.82 -18.24 -16.76
CA ARG A 277 26.53 -19.03 -15.74
C ARG A 277 25.63 -20.04 -15.04
N ILE A 278 24.40 -19.65 -14.69
CA ILE A 278 23.44 -20.55 -14.06
C ILE A 278 23.08 -21.69 -15.02
N GLN A 279 22.84 -21.39 -16.30
CA GLN A 279 22.53 -22.42 -17.30
C GLN A 279 23.70 -23.42 -17.42
N GLN A 280 24.93 -22.94 -17.51
CA GLN A 280 26.13 -23.79 -17.55
C GLN A 280 26.28 -24.65 -16.29
N LEU A 281 25.91 -24.14 -15.11
CA LEU A 281 25.97 -24.91 -13.85
C LEU A 281 24.87 -25.97 -13.74
N ILE A 282 23.75 -25.81 -14.45
CA ILE A 282 22.64 -26.77 -14.48
C ILE A 282 22.92 -27.87 -15.51
N ASP A 283 23.54 -27.53 -16.63
CA ASP A 283 23.81 -28.45 -17.74
C ASP A 283 25.02 -29.37 -17.50
N ASN A 284 25.86 -29.07 -16.50
CA ASN A 284 27.00 -29.88 -16.07
C ASN A 284 26.67 -30.74 -14.84
#